data_AF-A0A2S9VBR1-F1
#
_entry.id   AF-A0A2S9VBR1-F1
#
_cell.length_a   1.000
_cell.length_b   1.000
_cell.length_c   1.000
_cell.angle_alpha   90.00
_cell.angle_beta   90.00
_cell.angle_gamma   90.00
#
_symmetry.space_group_name_H-M   'P 1'
#
loop_
_entity.id
_entity.type
_entity.pdbx_description
1 polymer ?
#
loop_
_entity_poly.entity_id
_entity_poly.type
_entity_poly.pdbx_seq_one_letter_code
_entity_poly.pdbx_strand_id
1 'polypeptide(L)'
;MSVFEHSEFDAHEHVAFYSDPVTGLKAIIAIHNTNLGPSLGGCRMWPYLNSSEALTDVLRLSKGMTYKAAMANLQQGGGKAVIIGDPRKDKSEAFMQSMGRFVESLNGRYITAEDSGITVDDLKAVATQTSHVAGTSAQYNALGETPTGNPAPSTAYGVFVGLRQTVKHVLGSDLQGVKVAIQGMGHVGYRLAKQLHAEGAELYVADIFPEGLERAEQELGATVVAPEEILTLPVDVLAPCAMGSSINDESVPDIRAKIIAGAANNQLAREELGTVLHKKGICYAPDYVINAGGIIDIYHQKQADSSDQAMREHLAKIGDTLIEVYERAEAENAPTNLVANRIAEERFAKRG
;
A
#
# COMPACT_ATOMS: atom_id res chain seq x y z
N MET A 1 13.47 -15.80 20.95
CA MET A 1 14.36 -14.69 20.55
C MET A 1 13.86 -13.45 21.24
N SER A 2 14.73 -12.62 21.84
CA SER A 2 14.31 -11.36 22.43
C SER A 2 13.78 -10.42 21.33
N VAL A 3 12.80 -9.56 21.64
CA VAL A 3 12.28 -8.58 20.66
C VAL A 3 13.37 -7.64 20.15
N PHE A 4 14.33 -7.27 21.00
CA PHE A 4 15.44 -6.39 20.63
C PHE A 4 16.53 -7.05 19.79
N GLU A 5 16.52 -8.39 19.70
CA GLU A 5 17.45 -9.18 18.87
C GLU A 5 16.80 -9.65 17.57
N HIS A 6 15.52 -9.32 17.37
CA HIS A 6 14.76 -9.74 16.20
C HIS A 6 15.26 -8.99 14.95
N SER A 7 15.45 -9.70 13.82
CA SER A 7 15.97 -9.10 12.58
C SER A 7 15.15 -7.91 12.08
N GLU A 8 13.82 -8.01 12.24
CA GLU A 8 12.88 -6.97 11.83
C GLU A 8 12.70 -5.85 12.86
N PHE A 9 13.31 -5.94 14.05
CA PHE A 9 13.26 -4.86 15.02
C PHE A 9 14.20 -3.73 14.57
N ASP A 10 13.62 -2.71 13.98
CA ASP A 10 14.31 -1.52 13.51
C ASP A 10 13.97 -0.33 14.38
N ALA A 11 14.61 -0.23 15.56
CA ALA A 11 14.43 0.86 16.52
C ALA A 11 12.96 1.23 16.84
N HIS A 12 12.08 0.23 16.90
CA HIS A 12 10.65 0.47 17.13
C HIS A 12 10.43 1.14 18.48
N GLU A 13 9.62 2.21 18.50
CA GLU A 13 9.31 2.96 19.73
C GLU A 13 8.51 2.14 20.75
N HIS A 14 7.67 1.22 20.29
CA HIS A 14 6.81 0.44 21.17
C HIS A 14 6.41 -0.90 20.54
N VAL A 15 6.46 -1.98 21.34
CA VAL A 15 5.87 -3.28 20.98
C VAL A 15 5.08 -3.78 22.19
N ALA A 16 3.77 -3.89 22.05
CA ALA A 16 2.85 -4.31 23.11
C ALA A 16 2.23 -5.67 22.77
N PHE A 17 2.14 -6.54 23.78
CA PHE A 17 1.50 -7.85 23.68
C PHE A 17 0.25 -7.85 24.55
N TYR A 18 -0.83 -8.40 24.04
CA TYR A 18 -2.09 -8.49 24.77
C TYR A 18 -2.67 -9.89 24.66
N SER A 19 -3.10 -10.41 25.81
CA SER A 19 -3.74 -11.71 25.94
C SER A 19 -4.95 -11.57 26.84
N ASP A 20 -6.11 -11.93 26.33
CA ASP A 20 -7.36 -11.98 27.10
C ASP A 20 -7.87 -13.43 27.12
N PRO A 21 -7.74 -14.14 28.25
CA PRO A 21 -8.15 -15.55 28.34
C PRO A 21 -9.67 -15.74 28.28
N VAL A 22 -10.47 -14.69 28.53
CA VAL A 22 -11.94 -14.79 28.50
C VAL A 22 -12.45 -14.86 27.07
N THR A 23 -11.93 -14.00 26.20
CA THR A 23 -12.30 -13.97 24.78
C THR A 23 -11.40 -14.86 23.92
N GLY A 24 -10.22 -15.23 24.42
CA GLY A 24 -9.20 -15.94 23.67
C GLY A 24 -8.30 -15.03 22.81
N LEU A 25 -8.46 -13.71 22.88
CA LEU A 25 -7.69 -12.76 22.08
C LEU A 25 -6.19 -12.86 22.40
N LYS A 26 -5.38 -12.99 21.34
CA LYS A 26 -3.92 -12.83 21.36
C LYS A 26 -3.53 -11.85 20.27
N ALA A 27 -2.98 -10.71 20.65
CA ALA A 27 -2.66 -9.64 19.73
C ALA A 27 -1.30 -9.00 20.04
N ILE A 28 -0.68 -8.45 19.00
CA ILE A 28 0.54 -7.66 19.11
C ILE A 28 0.30 -6.34 18.39
N ILE A 29 0.64 -5.22 19.04
CA ILE A 29 0.69 -3.90 18.40
C ILE A 29 2.15 -3.45 18.40
N ALA A 30 2.66 -3.08 17.22
CA ALA A 30 3.97 -2.45 17.08
C ALA A 30 3.80 -1.02 16.56
N ILE A 31 4.53 -0.09 17.17
CA ILE A 31 4.68 1.30 16.74
C ILE A 31 6.14 1.48 16.38
N HIS A 32 6.40 1.73 15.10
CA HIS A 32 7.76 1.91 14.61
C HIS A 32 8.26 3.32 14.91
N ASN A 33 7.51 4.35 14.49
CA ASN A 33 7.93 5.75 14.65
C ASN A 33 6.71 6.69 14.74
N THR A 34 6.75 7.66 15.66
CA THR A 34 5.69 8.68 15.86
C THR A 34 6.17 10.12 15.68
N ASN A 35 7.34 10.35 15.09
CA ASN A 35 7.91 11.69 14.95
C ASN A 35 7.04 12.64 14.11
N LEU A 36 6.31 12.11 13.12
CA LEU A 36 5.40 12.89 12.26
C LEU A 36 3.98 13.01 12.84
N GLY A 37 3.68 12.33 13.94
CA GLY A 37 2.35 12.32 14.57
C GLY A 37 1.94 10.94 15.10
N PRO A 38 0.71 10.79 15.59
CA PRO A 38 0.18 9.52 16.07
C PRO A 38 0.34 8.40 15.04
N SER A 39 0.65 7.19 15.47
CA SER A 39 0.80 6.07 14.53
C SER A 39 -0.55 5.57 14.04
N LEU A 40 -0.62 5.21 12.76
CA LEU A 40 -1.78 4.52 12.18
C LEU A 40 -1.36 3.28 11.44
N GLY A 41 -2.17 2.23 11.58
CA GLY A 41 -2.02 0.98 10.86
C GLY A 41 -3.29 0.18 10.85
N GLY A 42 -3.44 -0.66 9.83
CA GLY A 42 -4.49 -1.68 9.82
C GLY A 42 -4.28 -2.73 10.92
N CYS A 43 -5.37 -3.29 11.43
CA CYS A 43 -5.35 -4.50 12.25
C CYS A 43 -5.54 -5.71 11.35
N ARG A 44 -4.55 -6.60 11.32
CA ARG A 44 -4.62 -7.87 10.59
C ARG A 44 -5.03 -8.99 11.53
N MET A 45 -5.87 -9.90 11.07
CA MET A 45 -6.12 -11.17 11.75
C MET A 45 -5.74 -12.32 10.84
N TRP A 46 -4.81 -13.16 11.31
CA TRP A 46 -4.27 -14.24 10.50
C TRP A 46 -3.95 -15.48 11.36
N PRO A 47 -4.16 -16.70 10.83
CA PRO A 47 -3.82 -17.93 11.53
C PRO A 47 -2.32 -18.22 11.43
N TYR A 48 -1.50 -17.40 12.09
CA TYR A 48 -0.04 -17.61 12.17
C TYR A 48 0.29 -18.96 12.80
N LEU A 49 1.33 -19.63 12.31
CA LEU A 49 1.75 -20.93 12.84
C LEU A 49 2.24 -20.81 14.29
N ASN A 50 2.84 -19.67 14.64
CA ASN A 50 3.37 -19.38 15.97
C ASN A 50 3.50 -17.86 16.21
N SER A 51 3.78 -17.48 17.46
CA SER A 51 3.92 -16.06 17.84
C SER A 51 5.16 -15.37 17.25
N SER A 52 6.17 -16.13 16.80
CA SER A 52 7.36 -15.56 16.17
C SER A 52 7.04 -15.02 14.77
N GLU A 53 6.20 -15.72 14.01
CA GLU A 53 5.72 -15.24 12.71
C GLU A 53 4.85 -13.99 12.86
N ALA A 54 3.96 -13.96 13.85
CA ALA A 54 3.16 -12.78 14.15
C ALA A 54 4.02 -11.57 14.54
N LEU A 55 5.06 -11.79 15.36
CA LEU A 55 6.02 -10.74 15.73
C LEU A 55 6.82 -10.23 14.52
N THR A 56 7.28 -11.15 13.66
CA THR A 56 7.94 -10.80 12.39
C THR A 56 7.05 -9.92 11.52
N ASP A 57 5.79 -10.32 11.34
CA ASP A 57 4.84 -9.62 10.48
C ASP A 57 4.51 -8.23 11.02
N VAL A 58 4.20 -8.11 12.32
CA VAL A 58 3.82 -6.81 12.91
C VAL A 58 4.96 -5.79 12.90
N LEU A 59 6.21 -6.23 13.13
CA LEU A 59 7.38 -5.35 13.06
C LEU A 59 7.56 -4.82 11.64
N ARG A 60 7.62 -5.72 10.65
CA ARG A 60 7.76 -5.37 9.22
C ARG A 60 6.68 -4.41 8.74
N LEU A 61 5.43 -4.73 9.06
CA LEU A 61 4.29 -3.94 8.61
C LEU A 61 4.26 -2.57 9.29
N SER A 62 4.60 -2.47 10.58
CA SER A 62 4.62 -1.18 11.28
C SER A 62 5.70 -0.25 10.74
N LYS A 63 6.89 -0.77 10.42
CA LYS A 63 7.93 -0.05 9.67
C LYS A 63 7.43 0.40 8.31
N GLY A 64 6.82 -0.50 7.53
CA GLY A 64 6.25 -0.18 6.23
C GLY A 64 5.22 0.97 6.29
N MET A 65 4.40 1.03 7.35
CA MET A 65 3.46 2.13 7.56
C MET A 65 4.15 3.47 7.82
N THR A 66 5.28 3.49 8.55
CA THR A 66 6.06 4.73 8.74
C THR A 66 6.58 5.24 7.40
N TYR A 67 7.21 4.37 6.61
CA TYR A 67 7.80 4.75 5.32
C TYR A 67 6.71 5.23 4.36
N LYS A 68 5.58 4.51 4.31
CA LYS A 68 4.43 4.89 3.49
C LYS A 68 3.83 6.24 3.91
N ALA A 69 3.61 6.46 5.21
CA ALA A 69 3.07 7.74 5.70
C ALA A 69 4.03 8.92 5.42
N ALA A 70 5.34 8.72 5.62
CA ALA A 70 6.35 9.74 5.35
C ALA A 70 6.44 10.07 3.85
N MET A 71 6.44 9.06 2.98
CA MET A 71 6.46 9.28 1.53
C MET A 71 5.15 9.89 1.02
N ALA A 72 4.03 9.58 1.65
CA ALA A 72 2.74 10.20 1.39
C ALA A 72 2.59 11.60 2.02
N ASN A 73 3.63 12.19 2.64
CA ASN A 73 3.60 13.50 3.29
C ASN A 73 2.51 13.66 4.35
N LEU A 74 2.19 12.58 5.08
CA LEU A 74 1.19 12.61 6.14
C LEU A 74 1.80 13.07 7.47
N GLN A 75 1.01 13.82 8.26
CA GLN A 75 1.33 14.12 9.66
C GLN A 75 0.95 12.91 10.55
N GLN A 76 1.61 11.78 10.29
CA GLN A 76 1.24 10.48 10.83
C GLN A 76 2.46 9.56 10.95
N GLY A 77 2.55 8.87 12.08
CA GLY A 77 3.52 7.81 12.32
C GLY A 77 3.09 6.46 11.73
N GLY A 78 3.94 5.46 11.89
CA GLY A 78 3.67 4.09 11.45
C GLY A 78 3.45 3.13 12.59
N GLY A 79 2.33 2.42 12.55
CA GLY A 79 2.00 1.37 13.48
C GLY A 79 1.35 0.18 12.78
N LYS A 80 1.19 -0.93 13.50
CA LYS A 80 0.43 -2.08 13.03
C LYS A 80 -0.09 -2.90 14.19
N ALA A 81 -1.25 -3.51 14.02
CA ALA A 81 -1.73 -4.58 14.88
C ALA A 81 -1.84 -5.90 14.11
N VAL A 82 -1.50 -7.00 14.78
CA VAL A 82 -1.79 -8.36 14.33
C VAL A 82 -2.52 -9.11 15.43
N ILE A 83 -3.52 -9.89 15.04
CA ILE A 83 -4.27 -10.83 15.87
C ILE A 83 -3.94 -12.24 15.38
N ILE A 84 -3.56 -13.10 16.31
CA ILE A 84 -3.29 -14.52 16.04
C ILE A 84 -4.61 -15.28 16.17
N GLY A 85 -5.21 -15.66 15.04
CA GLY A 85 -6.48 -16.40 15.00
C GLY A 85 -7.06 -16.57 13.60
N ASP A 86 -8.02 -17.47 13.45
CA ASP A 86 -8.74 -17.73 12.21
C ASP A 86 -9.87 -16.68 12.04
N PRO A 87 -9.75 -15.73 11.08
CA PRO A 87 -10.74 -14.66 10.92
C PRO A 87 -12.12 -15.17 10.49
N ARG A 88 -12.26 -16.45 10.13
CA ARG A 88 -13.55 -17.04 9.74
C ARG A 88 -14.25 -17.76 10.89
N LYS A 89 -13.58 -17.98 12.02
CA LYS A 89 -14.10 -18.81 13.12
C LYS A 89 -14.05 -18.14 14.48
N ASP A 90 -12.97 -17.41 14.76
CA ASP A 90 -12.66 -17.00 16.13
C ASP A 90 -13.26 -15.63 16.49
N LYS A 91 -13.78 -14.89 15.50
CA LYS A 91 -14.35 -13.55 15.71
C LYS A 91 -15.70 -13.62 16.41
N SER A 92 -15.87 -12.76 17.41
CA SER A 92 -17.15 -12.41 18.03
C SER A 92 -17.11 -10.93 18.41
N GLU A 93 -18.26 -10.34 18.72
CA GLU A 93 -18.30 -8.94 19.16
C GLU A 93 -17.45 -8.70 20.41
N ALA A 94 -17.57 -9.57 21.43
CA ALA A 94 -16.78 -9.49 22.66
C ALA A 94 -15.26 -9.60 22.39
N PHE A 95 -14.87 -10.43 21.42
CA PHE A 95 -13.48 -10.58 20.96
C PHE A 95 -12.96 -9.27 20.36
N MET A 96 -13.74 -8.61 19.49
CA MET A 96 -13.35 -7.34 18.88
C MET A 96 -13.39 -6.17 19.88
N GLN A 97 -14.31 -6.17 20.84
CA GLN A 97 -14.30 -5.22 21.97
C GLN A 97 -13.04 -5.40 22.83
N SER A 98 -12.55 -6.64 23.01
CA SER A 98 -11.28 -6.89 23.68
C SER A 98 -10.09 -6.26 22.95
N MET A 99 -10.09 -6.32 21.61
CA MET A 99 -9.11 -5.59 20.81
C MET A 99 -9.24 -4.07 20.96
N GLY A 100 -10.47 -3.53 21.04
CA GLY A 100 -10.71 -2.11 21.31
C GLY A 100 -10.14 -1.64 22.66
N ARG A 101 -10.26 -2.45 23.72
CA ARG A 101 -9.61 -2.17 25.02
C ARG A 101 -8.09 -2.17 24.91
N PHE A 102 -7.51 -3.07 24.11
CA PHE A 102 -6.07 -3.09 23.87
C PHE A 102 -5.61 -1.82 23.13
N VAL A 103 -6.32 -1.39 22.09
CA VAL A 103 -6.03 -0.13 21.39
C VAL A 103 -6.15 1.06 22.35
N GLU A 104 -7.22 1.13 23.15
CA GLU A 104 -7.41 2.20 24.14
C GLU A 104 -6.27 2.26 25.16
N SER A 105 -5.69 1.11 25.55
CA SER A 105 -4.58 1.07 26.50
C SER A 105 -3.32 1.80 26.00
N LEU A 106 -3.21 2.06 24.69
CA LEU A 106 -2.14 2.85 24.09
C LEU A 106 -2.46 4.36 24.03
N ASN A 107 -3.64 4.78 24.52
CA ASN A 107 -4.06 6.17 24.73
C ASN A 107 -3.74 7.10 23.53
N GLY A 108 -4.18 6.69 22.34
CA GLY A 108 -4.02 7.46 21.10
C GLY A 108 -2.65 7.39 20.44
N ARG A 109 -1.67 6.66 21.00
CA ARG A 109 -0.38 6.45 20.33
C ARG A 109 -0.51 5.57 19.08
N TYR A 110 -1.52 4.70 19.05
CA TYR A 110 -1.87 3.86 17.90
C TYR A 110 -3.34 4.04 17.53
N ILE A 111 -3.59 4.23 16.24
CA ILE A 111 -4.92 4.29 15.63
C ILE A 111 -5.04 3.09 14.69
N THR A 112 -6.07 2.28 14.89
CA THR A 112 -6.28 1.10 14.05
C THR A 112 -7.17 1.39 12.85
N ALA A 113 -7.02 0.62 11.79
CA ALA A 113 -7.90 0.60 10.62
C ALA A 113 -8.14 -0.85 10.15
N GLU A 114 -8.81 -1.04 9.02
CA GLU A 114 -9.04 -2.36 8.44
C GLU A 114 -7.74 -2.94 7.84
N ASP A 115 -7.64 -4.26 7.83
CA ASP A 115 -6.66 -5.03 7.07
C ASP A 115 -7.22 -6.45 6.85
N SER A 116 -6.41 -7.31 6.24
CA SER A 116 -6.67 -8.73 6.02
C SER A 116 -7.22 -9.40 7.27
N GLY A 117 -8.43 -9.95 7.16
CA GLY A 117 -9.13 -10.66 8.24
C GLY A 117 -10.04 -9.79 9.12
N ILE A 118 -9.94 -8.46 9.03
CA ILE A 118 -10.73 -7.48 9.79
C ILE A 118 -11.59 -6.65 8.84
N THR A 119 -12.90 -6.61 9.10
CA THR A 119 -13.88 -5.85 8.33
C THR A 119 -14.25 -4.54 9.02
N VAL A 120 -14.95 -3.64 8.31
CA VAL A 120 -15.54 -2.44 8.89
C VAL A 120 -16.47 -2.74 10.07
N ASP A 121 -17.23 -3.85 10.02
CA ASP A 121 -18.12 -4.23 11.13
C ASP A 121 -17.34 -4.70 12.36
N ASP A 122 -16.21 -5.39 12.17
CA ASP A 122 -15.29 -5.70 13.27
C ASP A 122 -14.75 -4.41 13.90
N LEU A 123 -14.38 -3.42 13.08
CA LEU A 123 -13.92 -2.11 13.55
C LEU A 123 -15.01 -1.31 14.28
N LYS A 124 -16.28 -1.46 13.91
CA LYS A 124 -17.39 -0.84 14.66
C LYS A 124 -17.47 -1.40 16.07
N ALA A 125 -17.26 -2.71 16.25
CA ALA A 125 -17.19 -3.32 17.58
C ALA A 125 -15.97 -2.80 18.39
N VAL A 126 -14.80 -2.67 17.75
CA VAL A 126 -13.61 -2.04 18.34
C VAL A 126 -13.91 -0.60 18.78
N ALA A 127 -14.59 0.18 17.92
CA ALA A 127 -14.91 1.59 18.16
C ALA A 127 -15.90 1.82 19.31
N THR A 128 -16.57 0.78 19.81
CA THR A 128 -17.37 0.90 21.05
C THR A 128 -16.52 1.06 22.31
N GLN A 129 -15.22 0.72 22.24
CA GLN A 129 -14.31 0.74 23.38
C GLN A 129 -13.23 1.82 23.28
N THR A 130 -13.05 2.44 22.10
CA THR A 130 -12.02 3.46 21.85
C THR A 130 -12.41 4.38 20.71
N SER A 131 -11.93 5.63 20.77
CA SER A 131 -12.05 6.57 19.65
C SER A 131 -10.90 6.46 18.63
N HIS A 132 -9.91 5.60 18.88
CA HIS A 132 -8.70 5.48 18.06
C HIS A 132 -8.86 4.46 16.92
N VAL A 133 -9.91 4.65 16.12
CA VAL A 133 -10.24 3.81 14.96
C VAL A 133 -10.47 4.69 13.74
N ALA A 134 -9.93 4.31 12.59
CA ALA A 134 -10.14 4.95 11.30
C ALA A 134 -10.89 4.00 10.33
N GLY A 135 -11.55 4.57 9.31
CA GLY A 135 -12.24 3.81 8.26
C GLY A 135 -13.63 3.28 8.63
N THR A 136 -14.22 3.71 9.75
CA THR A 136 -15.59 3.31 10.15
C THR A 136 -16.68 4.20 9.58
N SER A 137 -16.32 5.41 9.12
CA SER A 137 -17.21 6.35 8.43
C SER A 137 -16.44 7.02 7.29
N ALA A 138 -17.11 7.18 6.15
CA ALA A 138 -16.55 7.84 4.98
C ALA A 138 -17.38 9.08 4.67
N GLN A 139 -16.69 10.21 4.49
CA GLN A 139 -17.29 11.51 4.22
C GLN A 139 -16.85 12.07 2.87
N TYR A 140 -15.66 11.69 2.41
CA TYR A 140 -15.02 12.27 1.23
C TYR A 140 -14.75 11.22 0.15
N ASN A 141 -14.70 11.66 -1.10
CA ASN A 141 -14.28 10.85 -2.24
C ASN A 141 -13.61 11.73 -3.31
N ALA A 142 -12.31 11.52 -3.56
CA ALA A 142 -11.53 12.33 -4.50
C ALA A 142 -12.03 12.30 -5.97
N LEU A 143 -12.87 11.32 -6.33
CA LEU A 143 -13.39 11.12 -7.67
C LEU A 143 -14.87 11.48 -7.81
N GLY A 144 -15.50 12.01 -6.75
CA GLY A 144 -16.92 12.38 -6.75
C GLY A 144 -17.88 11.19 -6.76
N GLU A 145 -17.39 9.97 -6.47
CA GLU A 145 -18.25 8.81 -6.23
C GLU A 145 -18.85 8.88 -4.81
N THR A 146 -19.90 8.09 -4.53
CA THR A 146 -20.45 8.01 -3.17
C THR A 146 -19.37 7.52 -2.19
N PRO A 147 -19.10 8.26 -1.09
CA PRO A 147 -18.16 7.81 -0.06
C PRO A 147 -18.66 6.52 0.61
N THR A 148 -17.97 5.41 0.36
CA THR A 148 -18.30 4.10 0.92
C THR A 148 -17.27 3.59 1.93
N GLY A 149 -16.14 4.30 2.06
CA GLY A 149 -14.99 3.87 2.85
C GLY A 149 -14.04 2.94 2.08
N ASN A 150 -14.37 2.56 0.84
CA ASN A 150 -13.49 1.79 -0.01
C ASN A 150 -12.32 2.67 -0.53
N PRO A 151 -11.06 2.38 -0.19
CA PRO A 151 -9.91 3.19 -0.62
C PRO A 151 -9.43 2.85 -2.05
N ALA A 152 -10.00 1.84 -2.71
CA ALA A 152 -9.58 1.41 -4.04
C ALA A 152 -9.66 2.51 -5.11
N PRO A 153 -10.70 3.39 -5.17
CA PRO A 153 -10.73 4.51 -6.11
C PRO A 153 -9.55 5.48 -5.91
N SER A 154 -9.28 5.88 -4.66
CA SER A 154 -8.15 6.76 -4.32
C SER A 154 -6.79 6.13 -4.60
N THR A 155 -6.65 4.81 -4.34
CA THR A 155 -5.44 4.05 -4.71
C THR A 155 -5.25 4.02 -6.23
N ALA A 156 -6.30 3.70 -7.00
CA ALA A 156 -6.22 3.66 -8.46
C ALA A 156 -5.89 5.03 -9.07
N TYR A 157 -6.45 6.11 -8.52
CA TYR A 157 -6.13 7.47 -8.95
C TYR A 157 -4.68 7.83 -8.62
N GLY A 158 -4.21 7.52 -7.41
CA GLY A 158 -2.81 7.75 -7.02
C GLY A 158 -1.82 7.01 -7.92
N VAL A 159 -2.09 5.74 -8.20
CA VAL A 159 -1.26 4.92 -9.10
C VAL A 159 -1.29 5.48 -10.52
N PHE A 160 -2.45 5.89 -11.01
CA PHE A 160 -2.58 6.53 -12.32
C PHE A 160 -1.73 7.81 -12.42
N VAL A 161 -1.84 8.71 -11.44
CA VAL A 161 -1.05 9.95 -11.42
C VAL A 161 0.44 9.64 -11.37
N GLY A 162 0.86 8.72 -10.51
CA GLY A 162 2.25 8.31 -10.39
C GLY A 162 2.79 7.66 -11.66
N LEU A 163 2.03 6.76 -12.28
CA LEU A 163 2.38 6.11 -13.54
C LEU A 163 2.52 7.14 -14.66
N ARG A 164 1.57 8.07 -14.79
CA ARG A 164 1.63 9.14 -15.79
C ARG A 164 2.88 10.01 -15.64
N GLN A 165 3.24 10.41 -14.42
CA GLN A 165 4.49 11.15 -14.19
C GLN A 165 5.73 10.30 -14.49
N THR A 166 5.71 9.01 -14.16
CA THR A 166 6.82 8.11 -14.46
C THR A 166 7.02 7.92 -15.96
N VAL A 167 5.93 7.80 -16.73
CA VAL A 167 5.98 7.77 -18.20
C VAL A 167 6.56 9.06 -18.75
N LYS A 168 6.09 10.22 -18.28
CA LYS A 168 6.61 11.51 -18.72
C LYS A 168 8.10 11.67 -18.41
N HIS A 169 8.54 11.24 -17.23
CA HIS A 169 9.94 11.30 -16.79
C HIS A 169 10.85 10.43 -17.67
N VAL A 170 10.44 9.18 -17.90
CA VAL A 170 11.30 8.16 -18.55
C VAL A 170 11.21 8.18 -20.08
N LEU A 171 10.03 8.45 -20.64
CA LEU A 171 9.79 8.43 -22.09
C LEU A 171 9.73 9.83 -22.71
N GLY A 172 9.59 10.89 -21.90
CA GLY A 172 9.43 12.25 -22.41
C GLY A 172 8.11 12.48 -23.15
N SER A 173 7.11 11.62 -22.95
CA SER A 173 5.82 11.64 -23.66
C SER A 173 4.63 11.59 -22.70
N ASP A 174 3.46 11.93 -23.22
CA ASP A 174 2.18 11.64 -22.56
C ASP A 174 1.79 10.15 -22.75
N LEU A 175 0.60 9.74 -22.26
CA LEU A 175 0.13 8.35 -22.30
C LEU A 175 -0.43 7.88 -23.65
N GLN A 176 -0.65 8.79 -24.61
CA GLN A 176 -1.21 8.46 -25.91
C GLN A 176 -0.31 7.46 -26.68
N GLY A 177 -0.82 6.26 -26.94
CA GLY A 177 -0.10 5.18 -27.64
C GLY A 177 0.93 4.44 -26.79
N VAL A 178 1.08 4.78 -25.50
CA VAL A 178 1.96 4.05 -24.58
C VAL A 178 1.36 2.68 -24.30
N LYS A 179 2.18 1.63 -24.40
CA LYS A 179 1.74 0.25 -24.14
C LYS A 179 1.89 -0.08 -22.67
N VAL A 180 0.77 -0.43 -22.03
CA VAL A 180 0.72 -0.75 -20.59
C VAL A 180 0.20 -2.16 -20.38
N ALA A 181 1.04 -3.02 -19.78
CA ALA A 181 0.66 -4.35 -19.33
C ALA A 181 0.21 -4.30 -17.86
N ILE A 182 -1.06 -4.59 -17.58
CA ILE A 182 -1.63 -4.61 -16.24
C ILE A 182 -1.85 -6.06 -15.80
N GLN A 183 -1.10 -6.49 -14.79
CA GLN A 183 -1.27 -7.79 -14.15
C GLN A 183 -2.23 -7.65 -12.98
N GLY A 184 -3.47 -8.12 -13.13
CA GLY A 184 -4.54 -8.05 -12.14
C GLY A 184 -5.59 -7.01 -12.49
N MET A 185 -6.83 -7.47 -12.66
CA MET A 185 -8.01 -6.72 -13.07
C MET A 185 -9.09 -6.65 -11.98
N GLY A 186 -8.64 -6.68 -10.71
CA GLY A 186 -9.49 -6.40 -9.55
C GLY A 186 -9.90 -4.91 -9.44
N HIS A 187 -10.40 -4.51 -8.27
CA HIS A 187 -10.98 -3.17 -8.05
C HIS A 187 -10.04 -2.00 -8.43
N VAL A 188 -8.75 -2.12 -8.12
CA VAL A 188 -7.74 -1.09 -8.43
C VAL A 188 -7.26 -1.19 -9.88
N GLY A 189 -6.90 -2.40 -10.32
CA GLY A 189 -6.38 -2.64 -11.68
C GLY A 189 -7.36 -2.20 -12.77
N TYR A 190 -8.65 -2.54 -12.64
CA TYR A 190 -9.67 -2.12 -13.60
C TYR A 190 -9.84 -0.59 -13.65
N ARG A 191 -9.79 0.08 -12.50
CA ARG A 191 -9.89 1.55 -12.43
C ARG A 191 -8.66 2.24 -12.99
N LEU A 192 -7.48 1.66 -12.80
CA LEU A 192 -6.26 2.11 -13.44
C LEU A 192 -6.39 1.99 -14.96
N ALA A 193 -6.81 0.81 -15.45
CA ALA A 193 -7.05 0.55 -16.87
C ALA A 193 -8.01 1.59 -17.49
N LYS A 194 -9.13 1.88 -16.82
CA LYS A 194 -10.11 2.88 -17.29
C LYS A 194 -9.50 4.29 -17.45
N GLN A 195 -8.67 4.72 -16.50
CA GLN A 195 -8.03 6.04 -16.56
C GLN A 195 -6.94 6.08 -17.64
N LEU A 196 -6.15 5.02 -17.79
CA LEU A 196 -5.14 4.91 -18.84
C LEU A 196 -5.77 4.88 -20.24
N HIS A 197 -6.86 4.13 -20.41
CA HIS A 197 -7.65 4.12 -21.65
C HIS A 197 -8.15 5.51 -22.02
N ALA A 198 -8.66 6.27 -21.03
CA ALA A 198 -9.14 7.63 -21.25
C ALA A 198 -8.03 8.62 -21.70
N GLU A 199 -6.76 8.34 -21.38
CA GLU A 199 -5.60 9.10 -21.90
C GLU A 199 -4.95 8.46 -23.15
N GLY A 200 -5.61 7.46 -23.75
CA GLY A 200 -5.20 6.89 -25.04
C GLY A 200 -4.08 5.84 -24.97
N ALA A 201 -3.83 5.26 -23.80
CA ALA A 201 -2.88 4.15 -23.67
C ALA A 201 -3.41 2.85 -24.31
N GLU A 202 -2.49 2.05 -24.86
CA GLU A 202 -2.79 0.69 -25.36
C GLU A 202 -2.66 -0.31 -24.21
N LEU A 203 -3.74 -1.05 -23.92
CA LEU A 203 -3.82 -1.89 -22.73
C LEU A 203 -3.66 -3.37 -23.05
N TYR A 204 -2.77 -4.03 -22.31
CA TYR A 204 -2.64 -5.48 -22.24
C TYR A 204 -3.00 -5.92 -20.83
N VAL A 205 -3.88 -6.90 -20.68
CA VAL A 205 -4.47 -7.25 -19.38
C VAL A 205 -4.42 -8.75 -19.13
N ALA A 206 -4.12 -9.13 -17.90
CA ALA A 206 -4.18 -10.52 -17.45
C ALA A 206 -4.72 -10.61 -16.01
N ASP A 207 -5.51 -11.64 -15.74
CA ASP A 207 -6.04 -12.00 -14.43
C ASP A 207 -6.35 -13.50 -14.41
N ILE A 208 -6.37 -14.11 -13.24
CA ILE A 208 -6.80 -15.49 -13.04
C ILE A 208 -8.34 -15.60 -13.05
N PHE A 209 -9.05 -14.50 -12.83
CA PHE A 209 -10.52 -14.42 -12.87
C PHE A 209 -11.01 -13.75 -14.15
N PRO A 210 -11.94 -14.38 -14.90
CA PRO A 210 -12.36 -13.90 -16.21
C PRO A 210 -13.22 -12.62 -16.17
N GLU A 211 -13.99 -12.38 -15.10
CA GLU A 211 -14.97 -11.29 -15.03
C GLU A 211 -14.36 -9.90 -15.26
N GLY A 212 -13.17 -9.64 -14.70
CA GLY A 212 -12.47 -8.37 -14.90
C GLY A 212 -11.91 -8.22 -16.32
N LEU A 213 -11.55 -9.32 -16.96
CA LEU A 213 -10.97 -9.35 -18.32
C LEU A 213 -12.03 -9.10 -19.38
N GLU A 214 -13.19 -9.75 -19.27
CA GLU A 214 -14.31 -9.55 -20.20
C GLU A 214 -14.75 -8.08 -20.24
N ARG A 215 -14.82 -7.44 -19.06
CA ARG A 215 -15.13 -6.01 -18.96
C ARG A 215 -14.04 -5.13 -19.55
N ALA A 216 -12.77 -5.45 -19.31
CA ALA A 216 -11.66 -4.67 -19.86
C ALA A 216 -11.59 -4.76 -21.39
N GLU A 217 -11.87 -5.92 -21.96
CA GLU A 217 -11.95 -6.11 -23.41
C GLU A 217 -13.14 -5.34 -24.01
N GLN A 218 -14.33 -5.49 -23.44
CA GLN A 218 -15.56 -4.89 -23.97
C GLN A 218 -15.64 -3.38 -23.78
N GLU A 219 -15.29 -2.88 -22.60
CA GLU A 219 -15.45 -1.45 -22.25
C GLU A 219 -14.22 -0.61 -22.64
N LEU A 220 -13.01 -1.21 -22.67
CA LEU A 220 -11.74 -0.48 -22.82
C LEU A 220 -10.94 -0.91 -24.06
N GLY A 221 -11.40 -1.90 -24.83
CA GLY A 221 -10.66 -2.43 -25.99
C GLY A 221 -9.30 -3.03 -25.62
N ALA A 222 -9.15 -3.51 -24.37
CA ALA A 222 -7.90 -4.08 -23.90
C ALA A 222 -7.62 -5.44 -24.55
N THR A 223 -6.34 -5.73 -24.84
CA THR A 223 -5.91 -7.04 -25.31
C THR A 223 -5.72 -7.97 -24.11
N VAL A 224 -6.54 -9.02 -24.02
CA VAL A 224 -6.40 -10.05 -22.98
C VAL A 224 -5.23 -10.97 -23.34
N VAL A 225 -4.33 -11.21 -22.39
CA VAL A 225 -3.17 -12.11 -22.55
C VAL A 225 -3.14 -13.15 -21.43
N ALA A 226 -2.37 -14.22 -21.63
CA ALA A 226 -2.19 -15.23 -20.60
C ALA A 226 -1.44 -14.66 -19.37
N PRO A 227 -1.83 -15.03 -18.14
CA PRO A 227 -1.16 -14.58 -16.92
C PRO A 227 0.35 -14.86 -16.88
N GLU A 228 0.80 -15.91 -17.55
CA GLU A 228 2.20 -16.32 -17.62
C GLU A 228 3.03 -15.43 -18.58
N GLU A 229 2.37 -14.76 -19.54
CA GLU A 229 3.02 -13.98 -20.59
C GLU A 229 3.13 -12.49 -20.22
N ILE A 230 2.21 -11.98 -19.40
CA ILE A 230 2.02 -10.54 -19.11
C ILE A 230 3.30 -9.81 -18.68
N LEU A 231 4.16 -10.45 -17.87
CA LEU A 231 5.38 -9.85 -17.33
C LEU A 231 6.48 -9.65 -18.38
N THR A 232 6.42 -10.40 -19.48
CA THR A 232 7.49 -10.48 -20.49
C THR A 232 7.13 -9.78 -21.81
N LEU A 233 5.91 -9.23 -21.89
CA LEU A 233 5.45 -8.54 -23.08
C LEU A 233 6.37 -7.37 -23.46
N PRO A 234 6.59 -7.13 -24.76
CA PRO A 234 7.34 -5.98 -25.25
C PRO A 234 6.48 -4.70 -25.18
N VAL A 235 6.20 -4.23 -23.96
CA VAL A 235 5.43 -3.02 -23.64
C VAL A 235 6.34 -1.94 -23.06
N ASP A 236 5.83 -0.72 -22.90
CA ASP A 236 6.59 0.37 -22.28
C ASP A 236 6.52 0.31 -20.75
N VAL A 237 5.34 0.01 -20.23
CA VAL A 237 5.03 -0.01 -18.79
C VAL A 237 4.47 -1.36 -18.37
N LEU A 238 5.05 -1.93 -17.31
CA LEU A 238 4.49 -3.05 -16.56
C LEU A 238 3.86 -2.53 -15.26
N ALA A 239 2.58 -2.83 -15.04
CA ALA A 239 1.82 -2.42 -13.86
C ALA A 239 1.34 -3.65 -13.07
N PRO A 240 2.13 -4.14 -12.09
CA PRO A 240 1.70 -5.19 -11.18
C PRO A 240 0.58 -4.68 -10.26
N CYS A 241 -0.63 -5.23 -10.39
CA CYS A 241 -1.82 -4.84 -9.63
C CYS A 241 -2.51 -6.03 -8.93
N ALA A 242 -1.91 -7.22 -8.99
CA ALA A 242 -2.39 -8.45 -8.37
C ALA A 242 -1.66 -8.74 -7.04
N MET A 243 -0.77 -9.74 -7.06
CA MET A 243 -0.02 -10.21 -5.89
C MET A 243 1.33 -9.51 -5.78
N GLY A 244 1.87 -9.50 -4.56
CA GLY A 244 3.26 -9.12 -4.32
C GLY A 244 4.24 -10.15 -4.90
N SER A 245 5.52 -9.78 -4.92
CA SER A 245 6.66 -10.61 -5.31
C SER A 245 6.61 -11.12 -6.75
N SER A 246 5.83 -10.48 -7.62
CA SER A 246 5.78 -10.76 -9.06
C SER A 246 7.07 -10.39 -9.77
N ILE A 247 7.85 -9.46 -9.21
CA ILE A 247 9.18 -9.11 -9.66
C ILE A 247 10.19 -9.90 -8.83
N ASN A 248 10.69 -11.00 -9.38
CA ASN A 248 11.52 -11.99 -8.69
C ASN A 248 12.69 -12.43 -9.58
N ASP A 249 13.53 -13.34 -9.07
CA ASP A 249 14.71 -13.83 -9.80
C ASP A 249 14.37 -14.54 -11.12
N GLU A 250 13.15 -15.07 -11.26
CA GLU A 250 12.68 -15.75 -12.48
C GLU A 250 12.10 -14.77 -13.49
N SER A 251 11.35 -13.75 -13.04
CA SER A 251 10.70 -12.79 -13.94
C SER A 251 11.62 -11.67 -14.41
N VAL A 252 12.49 -11.14 -13.55
CA VAL A 252 13.37 -10.01 -13.84
C VAL A 252 14.24 -10.18 -15.10
N PRO A 253 14.82 -11.37 -15.39
CA PRO A 253 15.57 -11.59 -16.62
C PRO A 253 14.78 -11.28 -17.89
N ASP A 254 13.48 -11.58 -17.91
CA ASP A 254 12.64 -11.55 -19.11
C ASP A 254 11.74 -10.31 -19.22
N ILE A 255 11.69 -9.44 -18.20
CA ILE A 255 11.00 -8.16 -18.27
C ILE A 255 11.64 -7.27 -19.35
N ARG A 256 10.81 -6.84 -20.31
CA ARG A 256 11.19 -5.96 -21.43
C ARG A 256 10.68 -4.52 -21.28
N ALA A 257 9.79 -4.29 -20.31
CA ALA A 257 9.27 -2.96 -20.01
C ALA A 257 10.39 -2.02 -19.53
N LYS A 258 10.27 -0.73 -19.88
CA LYS A 258 11.18 0.32 -19.41
C LYS A 258 10.78 0.84 -18.04
N ILE A 259 9.50 0.68 -17.69
CA ILE A 259 8.90 1.20 -16.46
C ILE A 259 8.18 0.06 -15.75
N ILE A 260 8.34 -0.01 -14.43
CA ILE A 260 7.49 -0.81 -13.54
C ILE A 260 6.76 0.16 -12.60
N ALA A 261 5.43 0.26 -12.74
CA ALA A 261 4.60 1.20 -12.00
C ALA A 261 3.20 0.59 -11.75
N GLY A 262 3.06 -0.11 -10.63
CA GLY A 262 1.84 -0.86 -10.30
C GLY A 262 1.30 -0.58 -8.90
N ALA A 263 0.13 -1.13 -8.60
CA ALA A 263 -0.57 -0.96 -7.33
C ALA A 263 -0.25 -2.04 -6.27
N ALA A 264 0.29 -3.19 -6.68
CA ALA A 264 0.55 -4.30 -5.77
C ALA A 264 1.53 -3.87 -4.66
N ASN A 265 1.38 -4.43 -3.47
CA ASN A 265 2.31 -4.24 -2.36
C ASN A 265 3.42 -5.30 -2.43
N ASN A 266 4.62 -4.93 -2.00
CA ASN A 266 5.82 -5.78 -2.00
C ASN A 266 6.12 -6.35 -3.40
N GLN A 267 6.12 -5.50 -4.44
CA GLN A 267 6.27 -5.94 -5.83
C GLN A 267 7.59 -6.69 -6.06
N LEU A 268 8.67 -6.18 -5.47
CA LEU A 268 9.96 -6.85 -5.43
C LEU A 268 9.91 -8.02 -4.43
N ALA A 269 10.27 -9.22 -4.87
CA ALA A 269 10.37 -10.38 -3.98
C ALA A 269 11.44 -10.19 -2.89
N ARG A 270 12.47 -9.41 -3.19
CA ARG A 270 13.55 -9.00 -2.29
C ARG A 270 14.11 -7.65 -2.71
N GLU A 271 14.57 -6.86 -1.75
CA GLU A 271 14.96 -5.47 -1.96
C GLU A 271 16.11 -5.32 -2.97
N GLU A 272 17.02 -6.30 -3.04
CA GLU A 272 18.18 -6.22 -3.93
C GLU A 272 17.80 -6.28 -5.42
N LEU A 273 16.59 -6.75 -5.74
CA LEU A 273 16.10 -6.73 -7.12
C LEU A 273 15.94 -5.31 -7.64
N GLY A 274 15.75 -4.31 -6.77
CA GLY A 274 15.80 -2.91 -7.17
C GLY A 274 17.14 -2.52 -7.79
N THR A 275 18.24 -3.07 -7.27
CA THR A 275 19.58 -2.88 -7.86
C THR A 275 19.71 -3.57 -9.22
N VAL A 276 19.07 -4.72 -9.40
CA VAL A 276 19.06 -5.44 -10.68
C VAL A 276 18.28 -4.66 -11.73
N LEU A 277 17.10 -4.14 -11.37
CA LEU A 277 16.28 -3.28 -12.24
C LEU A 277 17.04 -2.01 -12.65
N HIS A 278 17.69 -1.35 -11.69
CA HIS A 278 18.54 -0.17 -11.93
C HIS A 278 19.64 -0.46 -12.95
N LYS A 279 20.38 -1.57 -12.78
CA LYS A 279 21.44 -1.99 -13.71
C LYS A 279 20.91 -2.32 -15.11
N LYS A 280 19.66 -2.76 -15.22
CA LYS A 280 18.97 -3.00 -16.50
C LYS A 280 18.43 -1.73 -17.15
N GLY A 281 18.50 -0.57 -16.48
CA GLY A 281 17.89 0.68 -16.95
C GLY A 281 16.36 0.65 -16.91
N ILE A 282 15.76 -0.20 -16.06
CA ILE A 282 14.33 -0.24 -15.84
C ILE A 282 14.00 0.71 -14.69
N CYS A 283 13.19 1.73 -14.97
CA CYS A 283 12.71 2.64 -13.93
C CYS A 283 11.61 1.96 -13.11
N TYR A 284 11.87 1.78 -11.82
CA TYR A 284 10.90 1.23 -10.89
C TYR A 284 10.28 2.35 -10.05
N ALA A 285 8.96 2.53 -10.13
CA ALA A 285 8.22 3.38 -9.21
C ALA A 285 8.02 2.61 -7.90
N PRO A 286 8.67 3.01 -6.77
CA PRO A 286 8.59 2.24 -5.54
C PRO A 286 7.14 2.06 -5.08
N ASP A 287 6.76 0.80 -4.86
CA ASP A 287 5.38 0.39 -4.69
C ASP A 287 4.65 1.14 -3.57
N TYR A 288 5.26 1.26 -2.39
CA TYR A 288 4.69 1.92 -1.23
C TYR A 288 4.53 3.44 -1.41
N VAL A 289 5.19 4.04 -2.40
CA VAL A 289 5.04 5.44 -2.78
C VAL A 289 3.89 5.57 -3.78
N ILE A 290 3.93 4.83 -4.89
CA ILE A 290 2.93 4.93 -5.97
C ILE A 290 1.53 4.48 -5.52
N ASN A 291 1.44 3.48 -4.64
CA ASN A 291 0.18 2.96 -4.13
C ASN A 291 -0.31 3.61 -2.83
N ALA A 292 0.26 4.76 -2.44
CA ALA A 292 -0.06 5.47 -1.21
C ALA A 292 -1.49 6.05 -1.17
N GLY A 293 -2.24 6.01 -2.27
CA GLY A 293 -3.56 6.62 -2.34
C GLY A 293 -4.56 6.12 -1.29
N GLY A 294 -4.45 4.85 -0.87
CA GLY A 294 -5.31 4.31 0.18
C GLY A 294 -5.04 4.88 1.58
N ILE A 295 -3.77 5.13 1.94
CA ILE A 295 -3.47 5.75 3.25
C ILE A 295 -3.82 7.24 3.25
N ILE A 296 -3.66 7.92 2.11
CA ILE A 296 -4.08 9.32 1.94
C ILE A 296 -5.60 9.42 2.12
N ASP A 297 -6.37 8.50 1.53
CA ASP A 297 -7.82 8.44 1.73
C ASP A 297 -8.17 8.36 3.22
N ILE A 298 -7.66 7.33 3.92
CA ILE A 298 -7.92 7.10 5.35
C ILE A 298 -7.52 8.32 6.19
N TYR A 299 -6.39 8.96 5.86
CA TYR A 299 -5.95 10.18 6.53
C TYR A 299 -6.99 11.29 6.40
N HIS A 300 -7.49 11.55 5.20
CA HIS A 300 -8.50 12.57 4.93
C HIS A 300 -9.86 12.24 5.56
N GLN A 301 -10.31 10.99 5.58
CA GLN A 301 -11.58 10.60 6.24
C GLN A 301 -11.59 10.91 7.74
N LYS A 302 -10.41 10.95 8.37
CA LYS A 302 -10.28 11.23 9.81
C LYS A 302 -10.35 12.73 10.13
N GLN A 303 -10.07 13.60 9.17
CA GLN A 303 -10.04 15.05 9.38
C GLN A 303 -11.43 15.64 9.18
N ALA A 304 -11.96 16.33 10.18
CA ALA A 304 -13.29 16.93 10.11
C ALA A 304 -13.37 18.12 9.13
N ASP A 305 -12.23 18.76 8.84
CA ASP A 305 -12.08 19.94 7.99
C ASP A 305 -11.55 19.61 6.58
N SER A 306 -11.50 18.32 6.22
CA SER A 306 -11.10 17.88 4.88
C SER A 306 -12.23 18.08 3.84
N SER A 307 -11.93 17.78 2.58
CA SER A 307 -12.88 17.80 1.46
C SER A 307 -12.43 16.86 0.33
N ASP A 308 -13.34 16.56 -0.59
CA ASP A 308 -13.03 15.81 -1.83
C ASP A 308 -11.89 16.46 -2.61
N GLN A 309 -11.90 17.80 -2.70
CA GLN A 309 -10.87 18.57 -3.39
C GLN A 309 -9.52 18.44 -2.69
N ALA A 310 -9.46 18.60 -1.36
CA ALA A 310 -8.23 18.48 -0.60
C ALA A 310 -7.61 17.08 -0.72
N MET A 311 -8.45 16.03 -0.65
CA MET A 311 -8.01 14.65 -0.86
C MET A 311 -7.46 14.45 -2.28
N ARG A 312 -8.16 14.95 -3.30
CA ARG A 312 -7.73 14.83 -4.70
C ARG A 312 -6.39 15.55 -4.96
N GLU A 313 -6.24 16.77 -4.45
CA GLU A 313 -5.00 17.53 -4.54
C GLU A 313 -3.83 16.81 -3.85
N HIS A 314 -4.10 16.16 -2.71
CA HIS A 314 -3.08 15.37 -2.02
C HIS A 314 -2.68 14.13 -2.82
N LEU A 315 -3.64 13.37 -3.35
CA LEU A 315 -3.37 12.22 -4.21
C LEU A 315 -2.53 12.60 -5.44
N ALA A 316 -2.75 13.80 -6.00
CA ALA A 316 -1.97 14.28 -7.14
C ALA A 316 -0.46 14.44 -6.81
N LYS A 317 -0.11 14.72 -5.55
CA LYS A 317 1.28 14.89 -5.08
C LYS A 317 2.07 13.57 -4.97
N ILE A 318 1.42 12.42 -5.17
CA ILE A 318 2.14 11.14 -5.36
C ILE A 318 3.08 11.26 -6.56
N GLY A 319 2.65 11.94 -7.62
CA GLY A 319 3.47 12.23 -8.80
C GLY A 319 4.73 13.03 -8.44
N ASP A 320 4.56 14.13 -7.71
CA ASP A 320 5.67 15.00 -7.30
C ASP A 320 6.68 14.24 -6.42
N THR A 321 6.19 13.38 -5.51
CA THR A 321 7.06 12.56 -4.67
C THR A 321 7.86 11.55 -5.48
N LEU A 322 7.26 10.94 -6.52
CA LEU A 322 7.99 10.04 -7.41
C LEU A 322 9.04 10.80 -8.23
N ILE A 323 8.75 12.01 -8.71
CA ILE A 323 9.74 12.85 -9.39
C ILE A 323 10.93 13.14 -8.47
N GLU A 324 10.69 13.50 -7.20
CA GLU A 324 11.78 13.68 -6.22
C GLU A 324 12.65 12.42 -6.09
N VAL A 325 12.03 11.23 -6.02
CA VAL A 325 12.76 9.96 -5.97
C VAL A 325 13.62 9.78 -7.23
N TYR A 326 13.07 10.06 -8.41
CA TYR A 326 13.78 9.86 -9.67
C TYR A 326 14.95 10.84 -9.84
N GLU A 327 14.74 12.12 -9.57
CA GLU A 327 15.78 13.14 -9.67
C GLU A 327 16.96 12.85 -8.74
N ARG A 328 16.69 12.44 -7.50
CA ARG A 328 17.75 12.03 -6.56
C ARG A 328 18.42 10.73 -6.97
N ALA A 329 17.64 9.75 -7.46
CA ALA A 329 18.18 8.48 -7.94
C ALA A 329 19.15 8.67 -9.12
N GLU A 330 18.83 9.57 -10.04
CA GLU A 330 19.69 9.93 -11.16
C GLU A 330 20.95 10.68 -10.70
N ALA A 331 20.80 11.67 -9.82
CA ALA A 331 21.94 12.43 -9.28
C ALA A 331 22.93 11.55 -8.50
N GLU A 332 22.42 10.55 -7.78
CA GLU A 332 23.22 9.61 -6.97
C GLU A 332 23.63 8.35 -7.76
N ASN A 333 23.11 8.16 -8.98
CA ASN A 333 23.20 6.91 -9.74
C ASN A 333 22.84 5.68 -8.89
N ALA A 334 21.69 5.71 -8.23
CA ALA A 334 21.24 4.71 -7.27
C ALA A 334 19.85 4.15 -7.60
N PRO A 335 19.52 2.92 -7.13
CA PRO A 335 18.20 2.34 -7.30
C PRO A 335 17.09 3.17 -6.63
N THR A 336 15.97 3.37 -7.32
CA THR A 336 14.85 4.20 -6.85
C THR A 336 14.25 3.73 -5.51
N ASN A 337 14.18 2.43 -5.27
CA ASN A 337 13.67 1.88 -4.00
C ASN A 337 14.55 2.26 -2.80
N LEU A 338 15.88 2.24 -2.97
CA LEU A 338 16.80 2.62 -1.91
C LEU A 338 16.80 4.14 -1.67
N VAL A 339 16.67 4.92 -2.74
CA VAL A 339 16.55 6.38 -2.67
C VAL A 339 15.25 6.77 -1.96
N ALA A 340 14.14 6.11 -2.28
CA ALA A 340 12.86 6.34 -1.61
C ALA A 340 12.92 6.01 -0.11
N ASN A 341 13.67 4.97 0.29
CA ASN A 341 13.90 4.67 1.70
C ASN A 341 14.65 5.81 2.40
N ARG A 342 15.73 6.32 1.80
CA ARG A 342 16.50 7.45 2.35
C ARG A 342 15.64 8.71 2.47
N ILE A 343 14.85 9.05 1.46
CA ILE A 343 13.94 10.20 1.50
C ILE A 343 12.92 10.02 2.63
N ALA A 344 12.36 8.82 2.80
CA ALA A 344 11.42 8.55 3.89
C ALA A 344 12.10 8.78 5.26
N GLU A 345 13.29 8.22 5.46
CA GLU A 345 14.10 8.36 6.67
C GLU A 345 14.41 9.83 6.99
N GLU A 346 14.78 10.63 6.00
CA GLU A 346 14.98 12.07 6.15
C GLU A 346 13.69 12.79 6.59
N ARG A 347 12.53 12.38 6.07
CA ARG A 347 11.24 12.99 6.38
C ARG A 347 10.79 12.68 7.81
N PHE A 348 10.94 11.44 8.29
CA PHE A 348 10.52 11.05 9.65
C PHE A 348 11.63 11.14 10.71
N ALA A 349 12.87 11.49 10.34
CA ALA A 349 13.94 11.73 11.32
C ALA A 349 13.55 12.84 12.31
N LYS A 350 13.92 12.70 13.59
CA LYS A 350 13.73 13.75 14.58
C LYS A 350 14.51 14.98 14.15
N ARG A 351 13.82 16.06 13.81
CA ARG A 351 14.45 17.39 13.73
C ARG A 351 14.77 17.80 15.17
N GLY A 352 16.07 17.91 15.46
CA GLY A 352 16.61 18.23 16.79
C GLY A 352 16.20 19.60 17.30
#